data_AF-A0A929ZIH3-F1
#
_entry.id   AF-A0A929ZIH3-F1
#
_cell.length_a   1.000
_cell.length_b   1.000
_cell.length_c   1.000
_cell.angle_alpha   90.00
_cell.angle_beta   90.00
_cell.angle_gamma   90.00
#
_symmetry.space_group_name_H-M   'P 1'
#
loop_
_entity.id
_entity.type
_entity.pdbx_description
1 polymer ?
#
loop_
_entity_poly.entity_id
_entity_poly.type
_entity_poly.pdbx_seq_one_letter_code
_entity_poly.pdbx_strand_id
1 'polypeptide(L)'
;MISNSSVSIHNGSSGFITLVGLENELNSTPDVNTAYANVSSDNYVITVCHTPDTASLVPLDTTDYFLAGHSLGGQAYYLLGAYYAPEKAVNYLRGKHLIQNSFMLDITNGVGTIGVDMRFLSPAEVVCYTLKSTAPATETNTTPGTFNDNPQATPTPTPETTPESTPEPTIEPTPTPEVTPTPTPTPVDDPNATPTPVPTVAP
;
A
#
# COMPACT_ATOMS: atom_id res chain seq x y z
N MET A 1 -9.26 -12.97 6.92
CA MET A 1 -8.10 -12.06 6.91
C MET A 1 -8.53 -10.78 6.22
N ILE A 2 -7.91 -9.66 6.57
CA ILE A 2 -8.03 -8.42 5.79
C ILE A 2 -7.35 -8.67 4.44
N SER A 3 -8.10 -8.53 3.34
CA SER A 3 -7.66 -8.84 1.98
C SER A 3 -8.22 -7.77 1.05
N ASN A 4 -7.34 -7.11 0.29
CA ASN A 4 -7.63 -5.96 -0.56
C ASN A 4 -8.55 -4.92 0.13
N SER A 5 -8.29 -4.64 1.41
CA SER A 5 -9.11 -3.78 2.25
C SER A 5 -8.28 -3.13 3.34
N SER A 6 -8.85 -2.13 4.01
CA SER A 6 -8.22 -1.42 5.12
C SER A 6 -9.18 -1.28 6.31
N VAL A 7 -8.61 -1.17 7.51
CA VAL A 7 -9.34 -0.98 8.77
C VAL A 7 -8.57 -0.08 9.72
N SER A 8 -9.29 0.76 10.45
CA SER A 8 -8.71 1.59 11.52
C SER A 8 -8.57 0.77 12.81
N ILE A 9 -7.38 0.78 13.41
CA ILE A 9 -7.11 0.15 14.71
C ILE A 9 -6.93 1.23 15.77
N HIS A 10 -7.83 1.23 16.74
CA HIS A 10 -7.85 2.16 17.85
C HIS A 10 -7.39 1.49 19.14
N ASN A 11 -6.82 2.27 20.06
CA ASN A 11 -6.49 1.84 21.43
C ASN A 11 -7.49 2.38 22.47
N GLY A 12 -8.71 2.74 22.05
CA GLY A 12 -9.71 3.42 22.88
C GLY A 12 -9.63 4.94 22.87
N SER A 13 -8.59 5.52 22.27
CA SER A 13 -8.53 6.96 21.96
C SER A 13 -9.14 7.29 20.59
N SER A 14 -9.27 8.58 20.27
CA SER A 14 -9.67 9.05 18.93
C SER A 14 -8.59 8.79 17.87
N GLY A 15 -7.33 8.62 18.27
CA GLY A 15 -6.24 8.27 17.36
C GLY A 15 -6.30 6.81 16.93
N PHE A 16 -5.82 6.54 15.72
CA PHE A 16 -5.73 5.20 15.17
C PHE A 16 -4.55 5.05 14.22
N ILE A 17 -4.23 3.79 13.90
CA ILE A 17 -3.44 3.45 12.73
C ILE A 17 -4.34 2.84 11.68
N THR A 18 -3.94 2.92 10.41
CA THR A 18 -4.63 2.19 9.35
C THR A 18 -3.89 0.90 9.07
N LEU A 19 -4.57 -0.23 9.24
CA LEU A 19 -4.06 -1.53 8.80
C LEU A 19 -4.61 -1.82 7.40
N VAL A 20 -3.73 -2.03 6.43
CA VAL A 20 -4.08 -2.41 5.06
C VAL A 20 -3.68 -3.86 4.84
N GLY A 21 -4.60 -4.67 4.34
CA GLY A 21 -4.33 -6.05 3.97
C GLY A 21 -4.40 -6.24 2.47
N LEU A 22 -3.40 -6.89 1.90
CA LEU A 22 -3.36 -7.25 0.49
C LEU A 22 -3.51 -8.76 0.32
N GLU A 23 -4.18 -9.15 -0.76
CA GLU A 23 -3.98 -10.51 -1.26
C GLU A 23 -2.54 -10.70 -1.73
N ASN A 24 -2.12 -11.97 -1.86
CA ASN A 24 -0.75 -12.30 -2.20
C ASN A 24 -0.66 -12.77 -3.65
N GLU A 25 0.49 -12.55 -4.27
CA GLU A 25 0.72 -12.80 -5.70
C GLU A 25 0.94 -14.28 -6.05
N LEU A 26 0.72 -15.22 -5.14
CA LEU A 26 0.87 -16.66 -5.42
C LEU A 26 -0.42 -17.29 -5.93
N ASN A 27 -1.56 -16.86 -5.38
CA ASN A 27 -2.86 -17.45 -5.67
C ASN A 27 -3.94 -16.43 -6.05
N SER A 28 -3.62 -15.14 -6.02
CA SER A 28 -4.50 -14.05 -6.45
C SER A 28 -3.68 -12.87 -6.97
N THR A 29 -4.36 -11.79 -7.33
CA THR A 29 -3.75 -10.51 -7.71
C THR A 29 -4.08 -9.48 -6.62
N PRO A 30 -3.08 -8.85 -5.99
CA PRO A 30 -3.31 -7.75 -5.05
C PRO A 30 -4.07 -6.60 -5.74
N ASP A 31 -5.22 -6.20 -5.19
CA ASP A 31 -5.93 -5.00 -5.62
C ASP A 31 -5.57 -3.84 -4.69
N VAL A 32 -4.43 -3.21 -5.00
CA VAL A 32 -3.89 -2.07 -4.24
C VAL A 32 -4.86 -0.89 -4.24
N ASN A 33 -5.53 -0.62 -5.36
CA ASN A 33 -6.45 0.51 -5.47
C ASN A 33 -7.62 0.34 -4.50
N THR A 34 -8.24 -0.84 -4.45
CA THR A 34 -9.33 -1.11 -3.51
C THR A 34 -8.85 -1.09 -2.06
N ALA A 35 -7.66 -1.64 -1.78
CA ALA A 35 -7.12 -1.68 -0.42
C ALA A 35 -6.82 -0.28 0.14
N TYR A 36 -6.36 0.64 -0.71
CA TYR A 36 -5.97 2.00 -0.36
C TYR A 36 -7.04 3.07 -0.63
N ALA A 37 -8.20 2.71 -1.19
CA ALA A 37 -9.22 3.67 -1.64
C ALA A 37 -9.66 4.72 -0.60
N ASN A 38 -9.63 4.37 0.69
CA ASN A 38 -10.00 5.25 1.81
C ASN A 38 -8.86 5.42 2.83
N VAL A 39 -7.61 5.27 2.39
CA VAL A 39 -6.43 5.39 3.26
C VAL A 39 -5.82 6.78 3.07
N SER A 40 -5.70 7.53 4.15
CA SER A 40 -5.01 8.84 4.16
C SER A 40 -3.60 8.68 4.71
N SER A 41 -2.64 9.39 4.08
CA SER A 41 -1.25 9.54 4.51
C SER A 41 -1.09 10.38 5.79
N ASP A 42 -2.17 11.01 6.29
CA ASP A 42 -2.17 11.69 7.59
C ASP A 42 -2.14 10.70 8.77
N ASN A 43 -2.49 9.44 8.53
CA ASN A 43 -2.48 8.38 9.54
C ASN A 43 -1.27 7.48 9.33
N TYR A 44 -0.77 6.87 10.40
CA TYR A 44 0.27 5.86 10.28
C TYR A 44 -0.29 4.60 9.63
N VAL A 45 0.24 4.21 8.48
CA VAL A 45 -0.26 3.09 7.66
C VAL A 45 0.68 1.89 7.74
N ILE A 46 0.13 0.78 8.25
CA ILE A 46 0.79 -0.53 8.24
C ILE A 46 0.12 -1.40 7.19
N THR A 47 0.88 -1.83 6.20
CA THR A 47 0.43 -2.76 5.18
C THR A 47 0.92 -4.16 5.48
N VAL A 48 0.06 -5.16 5.28
CA VAL A 48 0.38 -6.56 5.50
C VAL A 48 0.07 -7.34 4.23
N CYS A 49 1.05 -8.09 3.76
CA CYS A 49 0.88 -9.05 2.68
C CYS A 49 1.69 -10.31 3.00
N HIS A 50 1.25 -11.47 2.52
CA HIS A 50 2.06 -12.68 2.67
C HIS A 50 3.39 -12.55 1.91
N THR A 51 3.35 -12.06 0.66
CA THR A 51 4.47 -11.99 -0.27
C THR A 51 5.24 -10.68 -0.17
N PRO A 52 6.57 -10.70 0.07
CA PRO A 52 7.36 -9.48 0.28
C PRO A 52 7.61 -8.67 -1.00
N ASP A 53 7.71 -9.29 -2.18
CA ASP A 53 7.97 -8.54 -3.42
C ASP A 53 6.79 -7.61 -3.81
N THR A 54 5.60 -7.87 -3.27
CA THR A 54 4.39 -7.05 -3.41
C THR A 54 4.57 -5.64 -2.85
N ALA A 55 5.56 -5.41 -1.98
CA ALA A 55 5.92 -4.08 -1.47
C ALA A 55 6.28 -3.09 -2.59
N SER A 56 6.69 -3.56 -3.77
CA SER A 56 6.94 -2.69 -4.93
C SER A 56 5.68 -2.04 -5.53
N LEU A 57 4.49 -2.54 -5.17
CA LEU A 57 3.21 -2.14 -5.78
C LEU A 57 2.43 -1.09 -4.98
N VAL A 58 2.82 -0.84 -3.73
CA VAL A 58 2.05 0.03 -2.83
C VAL A 58 2.43 1.52 -2.96
N PRO A 59 1.51 2.46 -2.63
CA PRO A 59 1.81 3.88 -2.70
C PRO A 59 2.91 4.27 -1.71
N LEU A 60 3.98 4.87 -2.23
CA LEU A 60 5.17 5.29 -1.48
C LEU A 60 4.90 6.48 -0.55
N ASP A 61 3.92 7.30 -0.88
CA ASP A 61 3.54 8.51 -0.15
C ASP A 61 2.53 8.25 0.98
N THR A 62 1.96 7.05 0.99
CA THR A 62 0.88 6.67 1.93
C THR A 62 1.27 5.53 2.85
N THR A 63 2.20 4.66 2.44
CA THR A 63 2.64 3.52 3.27
C THR A 63 3.78 3.94 4.19
N ASP A 64 3.72 3.61 5.48
CA ASP A 64 4.82 3.85 6.42
C ASP A 64 5.59 2.57 6.78
N TYR A 65 4.87 1.44 6.86
CA TYR A 65 5.44 0.15 7.23
C TYR A 65 4.77 -0.98 6.46
N PHE A 66 5.55 -1.94 5.99
CA PHE A 66 5.05 -3.12 5.28
C PHE A 66 5.55 -4.39 5.98
N LEU A 67 4.63 -5.23 6.42
CA LEU A 67 4.91 -6.52 7.05
C LEU A 67 4.70 -7.65 6.05
N ALA A 68 5.71 -8.52 5.92
CA ALA A 68 5.66 -9.67 5.04
C ALA A 68 6.26 -10.93 5.66
N GLY A 69 6.02 -12.06 5.00
CA GLY A 69 6.59 -13.35 5.36
C GLY A 69 6.93 -14.16 4.12
N HIS A 70 6.31 -15.34 3.99
CA HIS A 70 6.40 -16.25 2.84
C HIS A 70 7.75 -16.95 2.62
N SER A 71 8.86 -16.23 2.74
CA SER A 71 10.20 -16.71 2.39
C SER A 71 10.81 -17.74 3.35
N LEU A 72 10.21 -17.93 4.53
CA LEU A 72 10.77 -18.69 5.66
C LEU A 72 12.20 -18.24 6.05
N GLY A 73 12.56 -17.01 5.66
CA GLY A 73 13.92 -16.49 5.78
C GLY A 73 14.96 -17.30 5.03
N GLY A 74 14.58 -18.05 3.99
CA GLY A 74 15.45 -18.98 3.28
C GLY A 74 15.45 -20.42 3.80
N GLN A 75 14.79 -20.66 4.96
CA GLN A 75 14.73 -21.89 5.77
C GLN A 75 16.09 -22.44 6.25
N ALA A 76 17.04 -22.70 5.35
CA ALA A 76 18.37 -23.17 5.67
C ALA A 76 19.39 -22.58 4.69
N TYR A 77 20.59 -22.22 5.17
CA TYR A 77 21.69 -21.78 4.30
C TYR A 77 22.86 -22.74 4.39
N TYR A 78 23.28 -23.27 3.25
CA TYR A 78 24.45 -24.14 3.18
C TYR A 78 25.32 -23.73 1.99
N LEU A 79 26.64 -23.68 2.22
CA LEU A 79 27.64 -23.18 1.28
C LEU A 79 27.29 -21.79 0.72
N LEU A 80 26.77 -21.74 -0.51
CA LEU A 80 26.64 -20.51 -1.30
C LEU A 80 25.19 -20.01 -1.46
N GLY A 81 24.20 -20.59 -0.77
CA GLY A 81 22.81 -20.16 -0.98
C GLY A 81 21.79 -20.65 0.03
N ALA A 82 20.56 -20.14 -0.15
CA ALA A 82 19.37 -20.55 0.57
C ALA A 82 18.85 -21.88 0.00
N TYR A 83 18.35 -22.74 0.89
CA TYR A 83 17.64 -23.96 0.56
C TYR A 83 16.28 -23.66 -0.06
N TYR A 84 15.61 -22.61 0.43
CA TYR A 84 14.30 -22.20 -0.03
C TYR A 84 14.33 -20.75 -0.49
N ALA A 85 13.96 -20.49 -1.74
CA ALA A 85 13.86 -19.16 -2.31
C ALA A 85 12.61 -19.13 -3.19
N PRO A 86 11.42 -18.87 -2.60
CA PRO A 86 10.19 -18.96 -3.35
C PRO A 86 10.01 -17.76 -4.28
N GLU A 87 9.15 -17.96 -5.27
CA GLU A 87 8.62 -16.85 -6.07
C GLU A 87 8.00 -15.79 -5.15
N LYS A 88 7.99 -14.53 -5.60
CA LYS A 88 7.45 -13.40 -4.83
C LYS A 88 8.17 -13.10 -3.51
N ALA A 89 9.34 -13.72 -3.29
CA ALA A 89 10.38 -13.30 -2.34
C ALA A 89 11.77 -13.30 -2.99
N VAL A 90 11.82 -12.94 -4.28
CA VAL A 90 13.03 -12.94 -5.10
C VAL A 90 13.87 -11.69 -4.83
N ASN A 91 13.21 -10.53 -4.71
CA ASN A 91 13.90 -9.27 -4.46
C ASN A 91 14.20 -9.09 -2.98
N TYR A 92 13.28 -9.55 -2.11
CA TYR A 92 13.43 -9.41 -0.68
C TYR A 92 13.17 -10.74 0.04
N LEU A 93 14.25 -11.40 0.47
CA LEU A 93 14.15 -12.73 1.05
C LEU A 93 13.98 -12.73 2.58
N ARG A 94 14.49 -11.72 3.30
CA ARG A 94 14.41 -11.65 4.78
C ARG A 94 14.84 -10.30 5.32
N GLY A 95 14.46 -10.01 6.56
CA GLY A 95 14.92 -8.86 7.31
C GLY A 95 14.23 -7.56 6.88
N LYS A 96 14.84 -6.44 7.26
CA LYS A 96 14.30 -5.10 7.03
C LYS A 96 14.95 -4.42 5.83
N HIS A 97 14.14 -3.78 4.99
CA HIS A 97 14.56 -3.08 3.78
C HIS A 97 13.85 -1.74 3.71
N LEU A 98 14.62 -0.66 3.49
CA LEU A 98 14.04 0.65 3.22
C LEU A 98 13.69 0.72 1.72
N ILE A 99 12.40 0.77 1.41
CA ILE A 99 11.89 0.79 0.03
C ILE A 99 11.92 2.22 -0.48
N GLN A 100 12.74 2.45 -1.50
CA GLN A 100 12.85 3.74 -2.23
C GLN A 100 12.94 4.97 -1.31
N ASN A 101 13.61 4.81 -0.16
CA ASN A 101 13.77 5.86 0.85
C ASN A 101 12.44 6.44 1.40
N SER A 102 11.36 5.66 1.31
CA SER A 102 10.01 6.05 1.71
C SER A 102 9.53 5.25 2.92
N PHE A 103 9.42 3.92 2.81
CA PHE A 103 8.84 3.09 3.88
C PHE A 103 9.68 1.86 4.20
N MET A 104 9.46 1.28 5.38
CA MET A 104 10.18 0.08 5.83
C MET A 104 9.40 -1.19 5.47
N LEU A 105 10.00 -2.07 4.67
CA LEU A 105 9.56 -3.47 4.50
C LEU A 105 10.25 -4.33 5.55
N ASP A 106 9.48 -5.13 6.29
CA ASP A 106 9.96 -6.01 7.34
C ASP A 106 9.47 -7.44 7.11
N ILE A 107 10.41 -8.33 6.86
CA ILE A 107 10.15 -9.70 6.44
C ILE A 107 10.57 -10.62 7.56
N THR A 108 9.58 -11.21 8.21
CA THR A 108 9.86 -12.19 9.24
C THR A 108 10.20 -13.55 8.64
N ASN A 109 11.17 -14.24 9.25
CA ASN A 109 11.48 -15.63 8.92
C ASN A 109 10.31 -16.58 9.24
N GLY A 110 9.38 -16.16 10.11
CA GLY A 110 8.29 -16.99 10.62
C GLY A 110 8.77 -18.22 11.39
N VAL A 111 7.82 -19.06 11.78
CA VAL A 111 8.09 -20.32 12.49
C VAL A 111 7.95 -21.56 11.60
N GLY A 112 7.37 -21.40 10.41
CA GLY A 112 7.08 -22.50 9.51
C GLY A 112 8.33 -23.12 8.87
N THR A 113 8.13 -24.33 8.35
CA THR A 113 9.08 -25.10 7.54
C THR A 113 8.35 -25.71 6.33
N ILE A 114 9.09 -26.02 5.27
CA ILE A 114 8.61 -26.67 4.05
C ILE A 114 9.57 -27.78 3.62
N GLY A 115 9.02 -28.92 3.22
CA GLY A 115 9.77 -30.09 2.77
C GLY A 115 10.45 -30.85 3.92
N VAL A 116 11.41 -30.22 4.59
CA VAL A 116 12.14 -30.77 5.74
C VAL A 116 11.93 -29.87 6.95
N ASP A 117 11.61 -30.48 8.09
CA ASP A 117 11.43 -29.75 9.35
C ASP A 117 12.79 -29.42 9.99
N MET A 118 13.53 -28.52 9.34
CA MET A 118 14.83 -28.06 9.79
C MET A 118 15.05 -26.60 9.46
N ARG A 119 15.86 -25.95 10.29
CA ARG A 119 16.33 -24.59 10.09
C ARG A 119 17.82 -24.51 10.37
N PHE A 120 18.56 -23.82 9.51
CA PHE A 120 20.00 -23.62 9.70
C PHE A 120 20.42 -22.25 9.18
N LEU A 121 21.01 -21.41 10.04
CA LEU A 121 21.29 -20.00 9.73
C LEU A 121 20.07 -19.19 9.23
N SER A 122 18.87 -19.66 9.60
CA SER A 122 17.58 -18.97 9.48
C SER A 122 16.73 -19.31 10.71
N PRO A 123 17.00 -18.68 11.87
CA PRO A 123 16.27 -18.99 13.10
C PRO A 123 14.78 -18.70 12.92
N ALA A 124 13.95 -19.55 13.53
CA ALA A 124 12.51 -19.30 13.63
C ALA A 124 12.26 -17.98 14.36
N GLU A 125 11.26 -17.23 13.91
CA GLU A 125 11.04 -15.86 14.37
C GLU A 125 9.56 -15.58 14.60
N VAL A 126 9.29 -14.86 15.70
CA VAL A 126 8.02 -14.23 16.02
C VAL A 126 8.33 -12.80 16.43
N VAL A 127 7.80 -11.81 15.70
CA VAL A 127 8.05 -10.40 15.98
C VAL A 127 6.84 -9.79 16.68
N CYS A 128 7.09 -9.07 17.77
CA CYS A 128 6.06 -8.33 18.50
C CYS A 128 6.23 -6.83 18.27
N TYR A 129 5.24 -6.20 17.65
CA TYR A 129 5.20 -4.75 17.47
C TYR A 129 4.34 -4.13 18.57
N THR A 130 4.94 -3.22 19.35
CA THR A 130 4.21 -2.40 20.32
C THR A 130 4.07 -1.00 19.76
N LEU A 131 2.85 -0.65 19.38
CA LEU A 131 2.53 0.68 18.87
C LEU A 131 2.29 1.64 20.03
N LYS A 132 2.83 2.85 19.91
CA LYS A 132 2.66 3.92 20.90
C LYS A 132 2.13 5.15 20.20
N SER A 133 1.04 5.71 20.72
CA SER A 133 0.59 7.03 20.29
C SER A 133 1.61 8.07 20.72
N THR A 134 1.99 8.95 19.81
CA THR A 134 2.78 10.15 20.09
C THR A 134 1.89 11.38 20.26
N ALA A 135 0.57 11.24 20.06
CA ALA A 135 -0.38 12.30 20.35
C ALA A 135 -0.34 12.62 21.85
N PRO A 136 -0.34 13.91 22.24
CA PRO A 136 -0.48 14.29 23.64
C PRO A 136 -1.74 13.63 24.22
N ALA A 137 -1.63 13.04 25.41
CA ALA A 137 -2.81 12.57 26.12
C ALA A 137 -3.72 13.78 26.34
N THR A 138 -4.87 13.81 25.66
CA THR A 138 -5.90 14.80 25.95
C THR A 138 -6.36 14.53 27.38
N GLU A 139 -5.94 15.38 28.33
CA GLU A 139 -6.51 15.35 29.66
C GLU A 139 -8.00 15.65 29.53
N THR A 140 -8.82 14.62 29.60
CA THR A 140 -10.23 14.76 29.88
C THR A 140 -10.31 15.24 31.33
N ASN A 141 -10.26 16.56 31.51
CA ASN A 141 -10.78 17.23 32.71
C ASN A 141 -12.28 16.95 32.78
N THR A 142 -12.62 15.72 33.11
CA THR A 142 -13.93 15.34 33.58
C THR A 142 -13.92 15.75 35.04
N THR A 143 -14.33 16.99 35.30
CA THR A 143 -14.75 17.41 36.63
C THR A 143 -15.62 16.29 37.20
N PRO A 144 -15.30 15.72 38.38
CA PRO A 144 -16.18 14.76 39.03
C PRO A 144 -17.55 15.41 39.17
N GLY A 145 -18.52 14.93 38.40
CA GLY A 145 -19.88 15.44 38.46
C GLY A 145 -20.41 15.21 39.87
N THR A 146 -20.76 16.29 40.56
CA THR A 146 -21.70 16.22 41.68
C THR A 146 -22.98 15.56 41.17
N PHE A 147 -23.27 14.36 41.68
CA PHE A 147 -24.56 13.71 41.52
C PHE A 147 -25.63 14.63 42.12
N ASN A 148 -26.46 15.24 41.27
CA ASN A 148 -27.69 15.88 41.71
C ASN A 148 -28.83 14.86 41.62
N ASP A 149 -29.22 14.32 42.76
CA ASP A 149 -30.42 13.47 42.94
C ASP A 149 -31.69 14.34 42.91
N ASN A 150 -32.15 14.78 41.73
CA ASN A 150 -33.47 15.37 41.61
C ASN A 150 -34.25 14.77 40.41
N PRO A 151 -35.29 13.94 40.65
CA PRO A 151 -35.97 13.21 39.60
C PRO A 151 -37.16 14.03 39.06
N GLN A 152 -36.93 15.21 38.50
CA GLN A 152 -37.97 15.88 37.69
C GLN A 152 -37.42 17.03 36.86
N ALA A 153 -36.96 16.75 35.63
CA ALA A 153 -36.96 17.72 34.55
C ALA A 153 -36.92 16.98 33.21
N THR A 154 -38.06 16.93 32.53
CA THR A 154 -38.15 16.55 31.12
C THR A 154 -37.39 17.61 30.30
N PRO A 155 -36.43 17.24 29.43
CA PRO A 155 -35.81 18.21 28.56
C PRO A 155 -36.81 18.69 27.50
N THR A 156 -37.04 20.00 27.45
CA THR A 156 -37.72 20.70 26.36
C THR A 156 -36.93 20.49 25.06
N PRO A 157 -37.57 20.14 23.91
CA PRO A 157 -36.84 20.03 22.66
C PRO A 157 -36.34 21.41 22.21
N THR A 158 -35.03 21.51 21.99
CA THR A 158 -34.37 22.60 21.29
C THR A 158 -34.92 22.68 19.85
N PRO A 159 -35.23 23.86 19.30
CA PRO A 159 -35.64 23.97 17.91
C PRO A 159 -34.47 23.55 17.00
N GLU A 160 -34.74 22.53 16.18
CA GLU A 160 -33.84 22.00 15.17
C GLU A 160 -33.69 23.06 14.06
N THR A 161 -32.48 23.61 13.89
CA THR A 161 -32.19 24.49 12.76
C THR A 161 -32.08 23.64 11.51
N THR A 162 -33.08 23.71 10.64
CA THR A 162 -33.05 23.17 9.27
C THR A 162 -31.81 23.72 8.55
N PRO A 163 -30.88 22.89 8.04
CA PRO A 163 -29.83 23.37 7.17
C PRO A 163 -30.46 23.83 5.85
N GLU A 164 -30.21 25.09 5.50
CA GLU A 164 -30.55 25.68 4.21
C GLU A 164 -29.87 24.88 3.09
N SER A 165 -30.62 24.50 2.06
CA SER A 165 -30.13 23.70 0.94
C SER A 165 -29.04 24.46 0.18
N THR A 166 -27.81 23.97 0.24
CA THR A 166 -26.70 24.38 -0.62
C THR A 166 -27.12 24.28 -2.10
N PRO A 167 -26.92 25.32 -2.92
CA PRO A 167 -27.20 25.21 -4.35
C PRO A 167 -26.27 24.18 -5.01
N GLU A 168 -26.86 23.32 -5.84
CA GLU A 168 -26.18 22.30 -6.63
C GLU A 168 -25.11 22.94 -7.54
N PRO A 169 -23.88 22.40 -7.63
CA PRO A 169 -22.86 22.96 -8.50
C PRO A 169 -23.29 22.85 -9.97
N THR A 170 -23.28 23.98 -10.67
CA THR A 170 -23.48 24.02 -12.12
C THR A 170 -22.31 23.31 -12.78
N ILE A 171 -22.57 22.15 -13.41
CA ILE A 171 -21.56 21.43 -14.19
C ILE A 171 -21.28 22.25 -15.46
N GLU A 172 -20.12 22.89 -15.50
CA GLU A 172 -19.57 23.49 -16.71
C GLU A 172 -19.19 22.36 -17.70
N PRO A 173 -19.54 22.45 -18.99
CA PRO A 173 -19.21 21.38 -19.94
C PRO A 173 -17.69 21.25 -20.10
N THR A 174 -17.18 20.03 -19.86
CA THR A 174 -15.79 19.66 -20.10
C THR A 174 -15.37 20.02 -21.54
N PRO A 175 -14.24 20.74 -21.74
CA PRO A 175 -13.76 21.03 -23.09
C PRO A 175 -13.37 19.72 -23.80
N THR A 176 -13.90 19.54 -25.01
CA THR A 176 -13.51 18.45 -25.92
C THR A 176 -12.00 18.49 -26.15
N PRO A 177 -11.26 17.37 -26.00
CA PRO A 177 -9.82 17.36 -26.26
C PRO A 177 -9.55 17.69 -27.73
N GLU A 178 -8.66 18.66 -27.96
CA GLU A 178 -8.16 19.02 -29.28
C GLU A 178 -7.32 17.85 -29.84
N VAL A 179 -7.71 17.35 -31.02
CA VAL A 179 -7.03 16.23 -31.66
C VAL A 179 -5.66 16.72 -32.14
N THR A 180 -4.59 16.30 -31.47
CA THR A 180 -3.23 16.58 -31.91
C THR A 180 -2.97 15.86 -33.23
N PRO A 181 -2.51 16.54 -34.30
CA PRO A 181 -2.23 15.88 -35.56
C PRO A 181 -1.06 14.89 -35.41
N THR A 182 -1.27 13.66 -35.86
CA THR A 182 -0.24 12.63 -35.94
C THR A 182 0.92 13.11 -36.82
N PRO A 183 2.19 13.01 -36.38
CA PRO A 183 3.32 13.38 -37.22
C PRO A 183 3.40 12.48 -38.46
N THR A 184 3.59 13.09 -39.62
CA THR A 184 3.89 12.39 -40.88
C THR A 184 5.22 11.65 -40.75
N PRO A 185 5.31 10.35 -41.07
CA PRO A 185 6.57 9.63 -41.02
C PRO A 185 7.57 10.22 -42.02
N THR A 186 8.78 10.51 -41.55
CA THR A 186 9.92 10.87 -42.40
C THR A 186 10.35 9.63 -43.19
N PRO A 187 10.60 9.72 -44.51
CA PRO A 187 11.10 8.58 -45.28
C PRO A 187 12.47 8.15 -44.72
N VAL A 188 12.56 6.85 -44.41
CA VAL A 188 13.82 6.19 -44.05
C VAL A 188 14.50 5.79 -45.36
N ASP A 189 15.74 6.24 -45.56
CA ASP A 189 16.55 5.81 -46.70
C ASP A 189 16.76 4.28 -46.63
N ASP A 190 16.32 3.57 -47.67
CA ASP A 190 16.54 2.13 -47.80
C ASP A 190 18.01 1.87 -48.18
N PRO A 191 18.83 1.27 -47.30
CA PRO A 191 20.23 0.99 -47.58
C PRO A 191 20.43 -0.07 -48.68
N ASN A 192 19.34 -0.67 -49.20
CA ASN A 192 19.37 -1.70 -50.22
C ASN A 192 18.79 -1.24 -51.58
N ALA A 193 18.54 0.06 -51.76
CA ALA A 193 18.07 0.59 -53.03
C ALA A 193 19.14 0.44 -54.14
N THR A 194 18.85 -0.41 -55.12
CA THR A 194 19.68 -0.62 -56.31
C THR A 194 19.84 0.69 -57.10
N PRO A 195 21.05 1.12 -57.48
CA PRO A 195 21.25 2.37 -58.20
C PRO A 195 20.63 2.30 -59.60
N THR A 196 19.81 3.29 -59.94
CA THR A 196 19.25 3.48 -61.29
C THR A 196 20.38 3.78 -62.28
N PRO A 197 20.44 3.12 -63.45
CA PRO A 197 21.47 3.40 -64.44
C PRO A 197 21.30 4.79 -65.06
N VAL A 198 22.40 5.54 -65.14
CA VAL A 198 22.47 6.84 -65.81
C VAL A 198 22.39 6.62 -67.33
N PRO A 199 21.54 7.35 -68.07
CA PRO A 199 21.46 7.22 -69.52
C PRO A 199 22.72 7.79 -70.19
N THR A 200 23.44 6.94 -70.92
CA THR A 200 24.53 7.34 -71.82
C THR A 200 23.94 8.03 -73.05
N VAL A 201 24.29 9.30 -73.26
CA VAL A 201 24.02 10.01 -74.51
C VAL A 201 25.01 9.50 -75.56
N ALA A 202 24.49 8.91 -76.64
CA ALA A 202 25.27 8.50 -77.81
C ALA A 202 25.65 9.72 -78.68
N PRO A 203 26.77 9.68 -79.42
CA PRO A 203 27.34 10.82 -80.14
C PRO A 203 26.52 11.31 -81.33
#